data_AF-M3XKH5-F1
#
_entry.id   AF-M3XKH5-F1
#
_cell.length_a   1.000
_cell.length_b   1.000
_cell.length_c   1.000
_cell.angle_alpha   90.00
_cell.angle_beta   90.00
_cell.angle_gamma   90.00
#
_symmetry.space_group_name_H-M   'P 1'
#
loop_
_entity.id
_entity.type
_entity.pdbx_description
1 polymer ?
#
loop_
_entity_poly.entity_id
_entity_poly.type
_entity_poly.pdbx_seq_one_letter_code
_entity_poly.pdbx_strand_id
1 'polypeptide(L)'
;MLLNMAFQVGLFLLMLYGSTVCDSQSPVSKVSSYVDFGFVPQPTYETSTHYEPGPIGVLYHMAKNFLHMVQPNPFPVEILRKIAEQKLDAFKNNYNKVLQYELGFIICASLGVLFIIFMPVVGLCFCICRCCDNCGGEMHQRQKKNAECMRGCFASGLLVVSVLMSAGVICAYVCNQSFTDQIKEVKVVAKTSLKDLEVFLDAAPGQVEYLLDQYNTSKNKAFSDIENFEWFLGSKLQARLGKTVVPAIEEALSMAQAIRETKVSLEEVIQSHELLQKASNRLQANLTDVRTSMRNTLNDSACSAPQAAIVCNAIGNSLSQLNINSNFSSLENLRPHLASINDVLKTDLTALILKGYAAFNDTSKLARNQTKDVLSDIKKTLDTIGLNITSFYKQLPLVTVLPNLTRYVIQSEEVIMETTRTAEQYDFYRWLGFAVLCCTVVLILAFNYLGLLFGTCGYDRHISPTSRGCISNTGGNLLMAGVGFSFIFSWLLMSVVVVTFILAGNVEKLICEPFADKTLFKLLDTPYLLDPHFKNILPGVLFQNSSINLTFHDVYSGCKQNKGIYSALKFDHFFNISEILNIPEVSQLHVVFLKLQRALKSL
;
A
#
# COMPACT_ATOMS: atom_id res chain seq x y z
N MET A 1 -13.40 -5.89 45.04
CA MET A 1 -14.55 -4.96 45.04
C MET A 1 -14.22 -3.59 44.41
N LEU A 2 -13.03 -3.02 44.61
CA LEU A 2 -12.58 -1.80 43.90
C LEU A 2 -12.25 -2.00 42.40
N LEU A 3 -11.90 -3.21 41.96
CA LEU A 3 -11.59 -3.50 40.56
C LEU A 3 -12.85 -3.63 39.66
N ASN A 4 -14.00 -3.99 40.25
CA ASN A 4 -15.27 -4.11 39.51
C ASN A 4 -15.95 -2.76 39.26
N MET A 5 -15.66 -1.74 40.07
CA MET A 5 -16.20 -0.39 39.86
C MET A 5 -15.43 0.39 38.79
N ALA A 6 -14.12 0.11 38.59
CA ALA A 6 -13.34 0.72 37.51
C ALA A 6 -13.74 0.18 36.12
N PHE A 7 -14.13 -1.09 36.04
CA PHE A 7 -14.55 -1.74 34.79
C PHE A 7 -15.93 -1.27 34.31
N GLN A 8 -16.86 -1.00 35.23
CA GLN A 8 -18.20 -0.51 34.87
C GLN A 8 -18.22 0.98 34.50
N VAL A 9 -17.29 1.80 35.03
CA VAL A 9 -17.16 3.22 34.65
C VAL A 9 -16.46 3.36 33.29
N GLY A 10 -15.54 2.45 32.94
CA GLY A 10 -14.92 2.41 31.61
C GLY A 10 -15.89 2.00 30.48
N LEU A 11 -16.82 1.08 30.76
CA LEU A 11 -17.83 0.64 29.79
C LEU A 11 -18.89 1.71 29.49
N PHE A 12 -19.18 2.59 30.45
CA PHE A 12 -20.14 3.70 30.30
C PHE A 12 -19.57 4.88 29.49
N LEU A 13 -18.25 5.04 29.47
CA LEU A 13 -17.55 6.09 28.70
C LEU A 13 -17.29 5.71 27.23
N LEU A 14 -17.30 4.41 26.90
CA LEU A 14 -17.20 3.91 25.51
C LEU A 14 -18.53 3.92 24.75
N MET A 15 -19.66 4.12 25.44
CA MET A 15 -21.01 4.21 24.83
C MET A 15 -21.44 5.66 24.50
N LEU A 16 -20.57 6.66 24.69
CA LEU A 16 -20.88 8.09 24.50
C LEU A 16 -20.10 8.79 23.38
N TYR A 17 -19.31 8.07 22.57
CA TYR A 17 -18.71 8.61 21.33
C TYR A 17 -19.53 8.22 20.10
N GLY A 18 -20.70 8.83 19.98
CA GLY A 18 -21.51 8.79 18.76
C GLY A 18 -20.85 9.60 17.65
N SER A 19 -20.48 8.92 16.56
CA SER A 19 -20.17 9.58 15.30
C SER A 19 -21.40 9.48 14.38
N THR A 20 -21.96 10.65 14.10
CA THR A 20 -23.05 10.90 13.17
C THR A 20 -22.68 10.48 11.75
N VAL A 21 -23.35 9.46 11.20
CA VAL A 21 -23.31 9.17 9.77
C VAL A 21 -24.44 9.96 9.11
N CYS A 22 -24.08 10.99 8.36
CA CYS A 22 -24.98 11.70 7.46
C CYS A 22 -25.24 10.84 6.23
N ASP A 23 -26.54 10.69 5.94
CA ASP A 23 -27.08 10.13 4.71
C ASP A 23 -26.71 11.05 3.53
N SER A 24 -25.91 10.56 2.58
CA SER A 24 -25.62 11.29 1.34
C SER A 24 -26.39 10.67 0.19
N GLN A 25 -27.42 11.40 -0.24
CA GLN A 25 -28.19 11.18 -1.46
C GLN A 25 -27.29 11.01 -2.69
N SER A 26 -27.70 10.08 -3.55
CA SER A 26 -27.15 9.82 -4.88
C SER A 26 -27.17 11.08 -5.75
N PRO A 27 -26.03 11.47 -6.37
CA PRO A 27 -26.06 12.35 -7.53
C PRO A 27 -26.05 11.52 -8.81
N VAL A 28 -27.09 11.75 -9.60
CA VAL A 28 -27.17 11.66 -11.06
C VAL A 28 -25.83 11.43 -11.77
N SER A 29 -25.78 10.38 -12.58
CA SER A 29 -24.70 10.02 -13.51
C SER A 29 -24.19 11.22 -14.31
N LYS A 30 -23.09 11.82 -13.84
CA LYS A 30 -22.14 12.51 -14.71
C LYS A 30 -21.21 11.44 -15.25
N VAL A 31 -21.10 11.36 -16.57
CA VAL A 31 -20.06 10.55 -17.22
C VAL A 31 -18.71 10.99 -16.63
N SER A 32 -18.14 10.14 -15.78
CA SER A 32 -16.85 10.37 -15.14
C SER A 32 -15.79 10.53 -16.24
N SER A 33 -15.04 11.61 -16.18
CA SER A 33 -13.83 11.82 -16.99
C SER A 33 -12.60 11.13 -16.39
N TYR A 34 -12.75 10.47 -15.25
CA TYR A 34 -11.67 9.76 -14.56
C TYR A 34 -11.84 8.25 -14.73
N VAL A 35 -10.76 7.60 -15.18
CA VAL A 35 -10.64 6.14 -15.15
C VAL A 35 -10.43 5.75 -13.68
N ASP A 36 -11.43 5.10 -13.09
CA ASP A 36 -11.31 4.51 -11.77
C ASP A 36 -10.69 3.11 -11.92
N PHE A 37 -9.54 2.93 -11.27
CA PHE A 37 -8.79 1.69 -11.29
C PHE A 37 -9.15 0.74 -10.14
N GLY A 38 -10.02 1.19 -9.21
CA GLY A 38 -10.34 0.47 -7.99
C GLY A 38 -9.14 0.28 -7.05
N PHE A 39 -9.34 -0.52 -6.00
CA PHE A 39 -8.29 -0.88 -5.05
C PHE A 39 -7.80 -2.30 -5.33
N VAL A 40 -6.48 -2.50 -5.21
CA VAL A 40 -5.89 -3.84 -5.26
C VAL A 40 -6.51 -4.70 -4.16
N PRO A 41 -7.10 -5.86 -4.48
CA PRO A 41 -7.75 -6.72 -3.49
C PRO A 41 -6.79 -7.07 -2.35
N GLN A 42 -7.15 -6.73 -1.12
CA GLN A 42 -6.36 -7.04 0.06
C GLN A 42 -6.90 -8.30 0.72
N PRO A 43 -6.07 -9.33 0.95
CA PRO A 43 -6.47 -10.46 1.76
C PRO A 43 -6.61 -10.05 3.23
N THR A 44 -7.42 -10.80 3.97
CA THR A 44 -7.55 -10.67 5.43
C THR A 44 -6.55 -11.59 6.12
N TYR A 45 -5.78 -11.02 7.04
CA TYR A 45 -4.82 -11.75 7.87
C TYR A 45 -5.38 -12.01 9.27
N GLU A 46 -5.08 -13.17 9.84
CA GLU A 46 -5.60 -13.63 11.12
C GLU A 46 -4.66 -13.32 12.30
N THR A 47 -3.35 -13.25 12.07
CA THR A 47 -2.36 -13.16 13.16
C THR A 47 -2.36 -11.80 13.82
N SER A 48 -2.47 -11.80 15.15
CA SER A 48 -2.15 -10.64 15.99
C SER A 48 -0.90 -10.96 16.83
N THR A 49 0.13 -10.12 16.74
CA THR A 49 1.45 -10.35 17.37
C THR A 49 1.72 -9.42 18.55
N HIS A 50 0.68 -9.06 19.30
CA HIS A 50 0.86 -8.19 20.47
C HIS A 50 1.38 -8.99 21.67
N TYR A 51 2.69 -8.97 21.88
CA TYR A 51 3.33 -9.60 23.04
C TYR A 51 3.46 -8.61 24.21
N GLU A 52 2.75 -8.87 25.30
CA GLU A 52 2.97 -8.21 26.59
C GLU A 52 3.39 -9.24 27.64
N PRO A 53 4.64 -9.18 28.14
CA PRO A 53 5.13 -10.14 29.13
C PRO A 53 4.46 -9.96 30.51
N GLY A 54 3.60 -8.96 30.71
CA GLY A 54 2.94 -8.70 31.97
C GLY A 54 3.90 -8.64 33.17
N PRO A 55 3.46 -9.08 34.37
CA PRO A 55 4.30 -9.09 35.57
C PRO A 55 5.51 -10.04 35.49
N ILE A 56 5.47 -11.10 34.68
CA ILE A 56 6.58 -12.06 34.56
C ILE A 56 7.80 -11.46 33.83
N GLY A 57 7.61 -10.37 33.08
CA GLY A 57 8.68 -9.63 32.43
C GLY A 57 9.83 -9.25 33.38
N VAL A 58 9.54 -8.95 34.65
CA VAL A 58 10.58 -8.65 35.66
C VAL A 58 11.52 -9.84 35.87
N LEU A 59 10.99 -11.06 35.92
CA LEU A 59 11.78 -12.28 36.07
C LEU A 59 12.63 -12.55 34.82
N TYR A 60 12.08 -12.29 33.63
CA TYR A 60 12.85 -12.41 32.38
C TYR A 60 14.02 -11.42 32.34
N HIS A 61 13.82 -10.18 32.77
CA HIS A 61 14.91 -9.20 32.87
C HIS A 61 15.98 -9.63 33.87
N MET A 62 15.59 -10.14 35.04
CA MET A 62 16.53 -10.66 36.03
C MET A 62 17.35 -11.83 35.47
N ALA A 63 16.69 -12.80 34.81
CA ALA A 63 17.35 -13.94 34.20
C ALA A 63 18.32 -13.52 33.09
N LYS A 64 17.91 -12.61 32.20
CA LYS A 64 18.77 -12.07 31.14
C LYS A 64 20.01 -11.37 31.70
N ASN A 65 19.83 -10.49 32.68
CA ASN A 65 20.95 -9.80 33.33
C ASN A 65 21.92 -10.77 34.00
N PHE A 66 21.42 -11.81 34.66
CA PHE A 66 22.26 -12.86 35.21
C PHE A 66 23.02 -13.62 34.11
N LEU A 67 22.35 -13.98 33.01
CA LEU A 67 23.00 -14.63 31.87
C LEU A 67 24.03 -13.74 31.18
N HIS A 68 23.86 -12.41 31.13
CA HIS A 68 24.88 -11.47 30.67
C HIS A 68 26.09 -11.39 31.61
N MET A 69 25.89 -11.61 32.90
CA MET A 69 27.01 -11.72 33.86
C MET A 69 27.76 -13.05 33.69
N VAL A 70 27.03 -14.15 33.47
CA VAL A 70 27.61 -15.49 33.28
C VAL A 70 28.33 -15.59 31.92
N GLN A 71 27.70 -15.08 30.87
CA GLN A 71 28.22 -15.06 29.51
C GLN A 71 28.17 -13.61 28.97
N PRO A 72 29.24 -12.82 29.19
CA PRO A 72 29.33 -11.46 28.69
C PRO A 72 29.78 -11.39 27.22
N ASN A 73 30.30 -12.49 26.67
CA ASN A 73 30.86 -12.50 25.32
C ASN A 73 29.75 -12.40 24.26
N PRO A 74 29.99 -11.69 23.14
CA PRO A 74 29.05 -11.60 22.05
C PRO A 74 28.92 -12.93 21.29
N PHE A 75 27.87 -13.04 20.48
CA PHE A 75 27.58 -14.23 19.67
C PHE A 75 28.81 -14.69 18.85
N PRO A 76 29.27 -15.95 19.02
CA PRO A 76 30.57 -16.39 18.53
C PRO A 76 30.52 -16.88 17.07
N VAL A 77 30.19 -15.99 16.13
CA VAL A 77 29.98 -16.30 14.69
C VAL A 77 31.14 -17.10 14.10
N GLU A 78 32.38 -16.68 14.32
CA GLU A 78 33.56 -17.33 13.73
C GLU A 78 33.84 -18.73 14.30
N ILE A 79 33.49 -18.96 15.57
CA ILE A 79 33.66 -20.28 16.20
C ILE A 79 32.62 -21.24 15.61
N LEU A 80 31.36 -20.80 15.55
CA LEU A 80 30.27 -21.58 15.00
C LEU A 80 30.45 -21.88 13.51
N ARG A 81 30.94 -20.90 12.73
CA ARG A 81 31.30 -21.10 11.32
C ARG A 81 32.31 -22.22 11.16
N LYS A 82 33.44 -22.16 11.89
CA LYS A 82 34.50 -23.18 11.80
C LYS A 82 34.03 -24.55 12.23
N ILE A 83 33.19 -24.63 13.26
CA ILE A 83 32.59 -25.90 13.72
C ILE A 83 31.68 -26.48 12.64
N ALA A 84 30.86 -25.66 11.98
CA ALA A 84 29.99 -26.11 10.90
C ALA A 84 30.79 -26.57 9.65
N GLU A 85 31.86 -25.87 9.29
CA GLU A 85 32.71 -26.22 8.12
C GLU A 85 33.59 -27.46 8.32
N GLN A 86 34.26 -27.58 9.47
CA GLN A 86 35.32 -28.59 9.69
C GLN A 86 34.95 -29.63 10.78
N LYS A 87 33.70 -29.62 11.24
CA LYS A 87 33.12 -30.54 12.24
C LYS A 87 34.03 -30.70 13.48
N LEU A 88 34.79 -31.79 13.53
CA LEU A 88 35.48 -32.29 14.73
C LEU A 88 36.88 -31.68 14.92
N ASP A 89 37.61 -31.42 13.84
CA ASP A 89 39.01 -30.93 13.93
C ASP A 89 39.08 -29.45 14.28
N ALA A 90 38.12 -28.64 13.79
CA ALA A 90 37.99 -27.26 14.22
C ALA A 90 37.60 -27.13 15.70
N PHE A 91 36.79 -28.05 16.23
CA PHE A 91 36.47 -28.06 17.65
C PHE A 91 37.72 -28.33 18.50
N LYS A 92 38.52 -29.34 18.13
CA LYS A 92 39.81 -29.62 18.78
C LYS A 92 40.77 -28.43 18.70
N ASN A 93 40.84 -27.75 17.56
CA ASN A 93 41.77 -26.62 17.39
C ASN A 93 41.30 -25.32 18.07
N ASN A 94 40.00 -25.17 18.34
CA ASN A 94 39.43 -23.98 18.97
C ASN A 94 38.87 -24.23 20.38
N TYR A 95 39.17 -25.38 21.00
CA TYR A 95 38.61 -25.76 22.30
C TYR A 95 38.85 -24.70 23.38
N ASN A 96 40.03 -24.05 23.38
CA ASN A 96 40.35 -22.97 24.31
C ASN A 96 39.40 -21.77 24.18
N LYS A 97 38.96 -21.44 22.96
CA LYS A 97 38.03 -20.32 22.72
C LYS A 97 36.61 -20.67 23.13
N VAL A 98 36.18 -21.92 22.89
CA VAL A 98 34.90 -22.44 23.36
C VAL A 98 34.87 -22.46 24.90
N LEU A 99 35.97 -22.88 25.53
CA LEU A 99 36.10 -22.90 26.98
C LEU A 99 36.07 -21.48 27.59
N GLN A 100 36.73 -20.52 26.95
CA GLN A 100 36.68 -19.11 27.37
C GLN A 100 35.29 -18.52 27.21
N TYR A 101 34.57 -18.90 26.14
CA TYR A 101 33.18 -18.52 25.95
C TYR A 101 32.35 -19.12 27.10
N GLU A 102 32.34 -20.44 27.29
CA GLU A 102 31.51 -21.12 28.30
C GLU A 102 32.00 -20.99 29.76
N LEU A 103 33.03 -20.18 30.04
CA LEU A 103 33.71 -20.16 31.34
C LEU A 103 32.75 -19.91 32.52
N GLY A 104 31.84 -18.93 32.39
CA GLY A 104 30.88 -18.64 33.46
C GLY A 104 29.88 -19.76 33.69
N PHE A 105 29.41 -20.41 32.61
CA PHE A 105 28.55 -21.59 32.73
C PHE A 105 29.27 -22.74 33.44
N ILE A 106 30.54 -22.98 33.11
CA ILE A 106 31.36 -24.01 33.74
C ILE A 106 31.56 -23.72 35.23
N ILE A 107 31.85 -22.46 35.61
CA ILE A 107 31.99 -22.06 37.01
C ILE A 107 30.68 -22.33 37.77
N CYS A 108 29.54 -21.83 37.27
CA CYS A 108 28.24 -22.05 37.88
C CYS A 108 27.87 -23.53 37.97
N ALA A 109 28.10 -24.30 36.90
CA ALA A 109 27.87 -25.74 36.87
C ALA A 109 28.75 -26.46 37.89
N SER A 110 30.02 -26.10 38.02
CA SER A 110 30.95 -26.71 38.97
C SER A 110 30.51 -26.47 40.43
N LEU A 111 30.03 -25.27 40.75
CA LEU A 111 29.46 -24.95 42.06
C LEU A 111 28.18 -25.76 42.33
N GLY A 112 27.35 -25.94 41.31
CA GLY A 112 26.16 -26.77 41.41
C GLY A 112 26.45 -28.25 41.60
N VAL A 113 27.40 -28.81 40.84
CA VAL A 113 27.86 -30.20 41.00
C VAL A 113 28.48 -30.41 42.38
N LEU A 114 29.27 -29.44 42.85
CA LEU A 114 29.81 -29.45 44.19
C LEU A 114 28.69 -29.54 45.23
N PHE A 115 27.64 -28.73 45.12
CA PHE A 115 26.47 -28.81 46.00
C PHE A 115 25.77 -30.18 45.92
N ILE A 116 25.59 -30.72 44.70
CA ILE A 116 24.95 -32.03 44.47
C ILE A 116 25.70 -33.16 45.18
N ILE A 117 27.04 -33.10 45.23
CA ILE A 117 27.87 -34.12 45.88
C ILE A 117 27.93 -33.89 47.39
N PHE A 118 28.18 -32.64 47.84
CA PHE A 118 28.38 -32.37 49.26
C PHE A 118 27.08 -32.50 50.07
N MET A 119 25.92 -32.14 49.53
CA MET A 119 24.67 -32.23 50.30
C MET A 119 24.34 -33.63 50.81
N PRO A 120 24.33 -34.69 49.99
CA PRO A 120 24.06 -36.04 50.48
C PRO A 120 25.17 -36.53 51.42
N VAL A 121 26.45 -36.19 51.17
CA VAL A 121 27.56 -36.56 52.06
C VAL A 121 27.40 -35.93 53.44
N VAL A 122 27.15 -34.62 53.50
CA VAL A 122 26.91 -33.90 54.76
C VAL A 122 25.66 -34.42 55.45
N GLY A 123 24.59 -34.71 54.70
CA GLY A 123 23.36 -35.31 55.23
C GLY A 123 23.60 -36.68 55.85
N LEU A 124 24.39 -37.55 55.20
CA LEU A 124 24.77 -38.86 55.74
C LEU A 124 25.65 -38.73 56.98
N CYS A 125 26.67 -37.86 56.96
CA CYS A 125 27.51 -37.58 58.12
C CYS A 125 26.67 -37.04 59.29
N PHE A 126 25.76 -36.09 59.03
CA PHE A 126 24.85 -35.55 60.03
C PHE A 126 23.94 -36.63 60.62
N CYS A 127 23.39 -37.51 59.78
CA CYS A 127 22.55 -38.63 60.20
C CYS A 127 23.33 -39.60 61.11
N ILE A 128 24.53 -40.03 60.70
CA ILE A 128 25.38 -40.94 61.49
C ILE A 128 25.79 -40.29 62.82
N CYS A 129 26.26 -39.04 62.79
CA CYS A 129 26.62 -38.30 64.01
C CYS A 129 25.43 -38.19 64.96
N ARG A 130 24.22 -37.95 64.43
CA ARG A 130 22.99 -37.89 65.21
C ARG A 130 22.58 -39.23 65.81
N CYS A 131 22.77 -40.34 65.08
CA CYS A 131 22.55 -41.70 65.59
C CYS A 131 23.57 -42.10 66.67
N CYS A 132 24.75 -41.49 66.70
CA CYS A 132 25.76 -41.65 67.75
C CYS A 132 25.64 -40.59 68.86
N ASP A 133 24.42 -40.14 69.17
CA ASP A 133 24.07 -39.12 70.18
C ASP A 133 24.72 -37.72 70.01
N ASN A 134 25.55 -37.51 68.99
CA ASN A 134 26.13 -36.21 68.66
C ASN A 134 25.17 -35.37 67.79
N CYS A 135 25.53 -34.15 67.40
CA CYS A 135 24.70 -33.28 66.54
C CYS A 135 23.23 -33.13 67.02
N GLY A 136 23.03 -33.07 68.34
CA GLY A 136 21.72 -32.94 68.97
C GLY A 136 20.94 -34.26 69.10
N GLY A 137 21.59 -35.41 69.01
CA GLY A 137 21.02 -36.74 69.25
C GLY A 137 20.79 -37.05 70.74
N GLU A 138 21.70 -36.62 71.62
CA GLU A 138 21.61 -36.78 73.09
C GLU A 138 20.41 -36.07 73.72
N MET A 139 19.75 -35.16 72.97
CA MET A 139 18.63 -34.30 73.40
C MET A 139 18.90 -33.44 74.66
N HIS A 140 20.11 -33.49 75.21
CA HIS A 140 20.57 -32.71 76.34
C HIS A 140 21.17 -31.37 75.87
N GLN A 141 20.63 -30.24 76.34
CA GLN A 141 21.11 -28.90 75.95
C GLN A 141 21.83 -28.21 77.10
N ARG A 142 23.16 -28.05 76.96
CA ARG A 142 23.97 -27.26 77.91
C ARG A 142 23.64 -25.76 77.75
N GLN A 143 22.99 -25.17 78.74
CA GLN A 143 22.65 -23.74 78.73
C GLN A 143 23.92 -22.88 78.78
N LYS A 144 24.33 -22.33 77.63
CA LYS A 144 25.39 -21.32 77.54
C LYS A 144 24.85 -19.95 77.96
N LYS A 145 25.71 -19.08 78.50
CA LYS A 145 25.35 -17.72 78.97
C LYS A 145 24.66 -16.85 77.90
N ASN A 146 24.91 -17.13 76.61
CA ASN A 146 24.34 -16.41 75.47
C ASN A 146 23.26 -17.22 74.71
N ALA A 147 22.72 -18.29 75.30
CA ALA A 147 21.83 -19.24 74.59
C ALA A 147 20.54 -18.59 74.04
N GLU A 148 19.98 -17.62 74.75
CA GLU A 148 18.76 -16.90 74.32
C GLU A 148 19.02 -16.02 73.09
N CYS A 149 20.13 -15.27 73.09
CA CYS A 149 20.54 -14.44 71.96
C CYS A 149 20.85 -15.31 70.72
N MET A 150 21.57 -16.42 70.90
CA MET A 150 21.87 -17.36 69.81
C MET A 150 20.61 -18.00 69.23
N ARG A 151 19.66 -18.38 70.07
CA ARG A 151 18.37 -18.94 69.62
C ARG A 151 17.55 -17.92 68.85
N GLY A 152 17.48 -16.68 69.34
CA GLY A 152 16.85 -15.57 68.63
C GLY A 152 17.49 -15.35 67.26
N CYS A 153 18.83 -15.28 67.20
CA CYS A 153 19.57 -15.12 65.96
C CYS A 153 19.29 -16.25 64.94
N PHE A 154 19.35 -17.52 65.36
CA PHE A 154 19.07 -18.65 64.47
C PHE A 154 17.60 -18.70 64.03
N ALA A 155 16.65 -18.39 64.91
CA ALA A 155 15.23 -18.35 64.57
C ALA A 155 14.94 -17.23 63.56
N SER A 156 15.48 -16.03 63.78
CA SER A 156 15.37 -14.91 62.84
C SER A 156 16.06 -15.22 61.51
N GLY A 157 17.26 -15.81 61.54
CA GLY A 157 17.97 -16.22 60.32
C GLY A 157 17.18 -17.26 59.52
N LEU A 158 16.64 -18.29 60.18
CA LEU A 158 15.80 -19.30 59.53
C LEU A 158 14.51 -18.69 58.98
N LEU A 159 13.89 -17.75 59.68
CA LEU A 159 12.72 -17.03 59.19
C LEU A 159 13.05 -16.23 57.92
N VAL A 160 14.14 -15.46 57.92
CA VAL A 160 14.57 -14.68 56.75
C VAL A 160 14.86 -15.59 55.56
N VAL A 161 15.59 -16.69 55.76
CA VAL A 161 15.87 -17.67 54.70
C VAL A 161 14.58 -18.31 54.19
N SER A 162 13.65 -18.66 55.09
CA SER A 162 12.36 -19.26 54.72
C SER A 162 11.51 -18.28 53.89
N VAL A 163 11.52 -16.98 54.22
CA VAL A 163 10.83 -15.94 53.44
C VAL A 163 11.44 -15.80 52.04
N LEU A 164 12.78 -15.79 51.93
CA LEU A 164 13.46 -15.74 50.63
C LEU A 164 13.15 -16.99 49.78
N MET A 165 13.14 -18.17 50.40
CA MET A 165 12.73 -19.41 49.74
C MET A 165 11.26 -19.38 49.31
N SER A 166 10.37 -18.77 50.11
CA SER A 166 8.96 -18.57 49.73
C SER A 166 8.83 -17.70 48.47
N ALA A 167 9.59 -16.61 48.36
CA ALA A 167 9.62 -15.81 47.14
C ALA A 167 10.12 -16.62 45.94
N GLY A 168 11.18 -17.42 46.13
CA GLY A 168 11.73 -18.29 45.10
C GLY A 168 10.75 -19.33 44.57
N VAL A 169 10.02 -20.02 45.45
CA VAL A 169 9.04 -21.04 45.02
C VAL A 169 7.81 -20.43 44.34
N ILE A 170 7.39 -19.23 44.75
CA ILE A 170 6.34 -18.48 44.03
C ILE A 170 6.80 -18.15 42.62
N CYS A 171 8.03 -17.65 42.46
CA CYS A 171 8.60 -17.37 41.14
C CYS A 171 8.69 -18.64 40.29
N ALA A 172 9.16 -19.76 40.86
CA ALA A 172 9.26 -21.03 40.16
C ALA A 172 7.89 -21.54 39.70
N TYR A 173 6.86 -21.46 40.54
CA TYR A 173 5.50 -21.86 40.20
C TYR A 173 4.90 -20.98 39.10
N VAL A 174 5.05 -19.66 39.21
CA VAL A 174 4.57 -18.71 38.19
C VAL A 174 5.27 -18.93 36.86
N CYS A 175 6.60 -19.14 36.86
CA CYS A 175 7.35 -19.47 35.65
C CYS A 175 6.91 -20.81 35.04
N ASN A 176 6.65 -21.82 35.87
CA ASN A 176 6.19 -23.14 35.41
C ASN A 176 4.83 -23.05 34.70
N GLN A 177 3.91 -22.25 35.26
CA GLN A 177 2.60 -22.00 34.67
C GLN A 177 2.70 -21.17 33.40
N SER A 178 3.47 -20.08 33.43
CA SER A 178 3.66 -19.21 32.27
C SER A 178 4.26 -19.96 31.08
N PHE A 179 5.18 -20.90 31.30
CA PHE A 179 5.73 -21.72 30.23
C PHE A 179 4.65 -22.56 29.53
N THR A 180 3.72 -23.17 30.28
CA THR A 180 2.58 -23.92 29.72
C THR A 180 1.68 -23.00 28.88
N ASP A 181 1.41 -21.79 29.35
CA ASP A 181 0.57 -20.83 28.62
C ASP A 181 1.26 -20.38 27.31
N GLN A 182 2.58 -20.17 27.34
CA GLN A 182 3.37 -19.79 26.18
C GLN A 182 3.45 -20.91 25.12
N ILE A 183 3.52 -22.20 25.50
CA ILE A 183 3.49 -23.30 24.50
C ILE A 183 2.20 -23.26 23.69
N LYS A 184 1.06 -23.01 24.34
CA LYS A 184 -0.24 -22.93 23.67
C LYS A 184 -0.30 -21.73 22.74
N GLU A 185 0.22 -20.59 23.19
CA GLU A 185 0.29 -19.36 22.40
C GLU A 185 1.16 -19.55 21.15
N VAL A 186 2.35 -20.16 21.30
CA VAL A 186 3.27 -20.46 20.19
C VAL A 186 2.59 -21.31 19.11
N LYS A 187 1.79 -22.30 19.49
CA LYS A 187 1.05 -23.12 18.52
C LYS A 187 0.04 -22.30 17.71
N VAL A 188 -0.73 -21.44 18.38
CA VAL A 188 -1.72 -20.58 17.71
C VAL A 188 -1.01 -19.59 16.79
N VAL A 189 -0.01 -18.87 17.30
CA VAL A 189 0.73 -17.86 16.54
C VAL A 189 1.46 -18.49 15.36
N ALA A 190 2.12 -19.63 15.54
CA ALA A 190 2.80 -20.31 14.45
C ALA A 190 1.82 -20.75 13.35
N LYS A 191 0.67 -21.30 13.74
CA LYS A 191 -0.37 -21.72 12.78
C LYS A 191 -0.92 -20.53 12.00
N THR A 192 -1.37 -19.47 12.68
CA THR A 192 -1.95 -18.31 12.00
C THR A 192 -0.91 -17.57 11.16
N SER A 193 0.35 -17.49 11.63
CA SER A 193 1.42 -16.81 10.88
C SER A 193 1.78 -17.53 9.59
N LEU A 194 1.83 -18.87 9.61
CA LEU A 194 2.06 -19.66 8.41
C LEU A 194 0.85 -19.61 7.48
N LYS A 195 -0.36 -19.58 8.04
CA LYS A 195 -1.59 -19.40 7.24
C LYS A 195 -1.64 -18.05 6.55
N ASP A 196 -1.28 -16.97 7.25
CA ASP A 196 -1.21 -15.63 6.68
C ASP A 196 -0.15 -15.53 5.57
N LEU A 197 0.97 -16.24 5.74
CA LEU A 197 2.00 -16.33 4.70
C LEU A 197 1.50 -17.12 3.49
N GLU A 198 0.76 -18.20 3.68
CA GLU A 198 0.11 -18.95 2.58
C GLU A 198 -0.89 -18.06 1.84
N VAL A 199 -1.77 -17.36 2.56
CA VAL A 199 -2.75 -16.43 1.98
C VAL A 199 -2.07 -15.30 1.22
N PHE A 200 -0.97 -14.75 1.76
CA PHE A 200 -0.18 -13.73 1.08
C PHE A 200 0.41 -14.25 -0.25
N LEU A 201 0.96 -15.46 -0.24
CA LEU A 201 1.53 -16.07 -1.45
C LEU A 201 0.45 -16.44 -2.48
N ASP A 202 -0.72 -16.89 -2.04
CA ASP A 202 -1.85 -17.24 -2.92
C ASP A 202 -2.53 -16.00 -3.54
N ALA A 203 -2.64 -14.91 -2.77
CA ALA A 203 -3.24 -13.66 -3.25
C ALA A 203 -2.33 -12.89 -4.23
N ALA A 204 -1.01 -13.02 -4.11
CA ALA A 204 -0.05 -12.21 -4.88
C ALA A 204 -0.21 -12.34 -6.41
N PRO A 205 -0.35 -13.53 -7.03
CA PRO A 205 -0.62 -13.65 -8.46
C PRO A 205 -1.92 -12.95 -8.89
N GLY A 206 -2.99 -13.09 -8.10
CA GLY A 206 -4.28 -12.46 -8.39
C GLY A 206 -4.23 -10.93 -8.31
N GLN A 207 -3.43 -10.38 -7.38
CA GLN A 207 -3.18 -8.93 -7.29
C GLN A 207 -2.42 -8.41 -8.52
N VAL A 208 -1.47 -9.17 -9.05
CA VAL A 208 -0.77 -8.77 -10.29
C VAL A 208 -1.70 -8.86 -11.48
N GLU A 209 -2.50 -9.92 -11.61
CA GLU A 209 -3.50 -10.07 -12.68
C GLU A 209 -4.53 -8.94 -12.65
N TYR A 210 -4.98 -8.53 -11.46
CA TYR A 210 -5.84 -7.36 -11.29
C TYR A 210 -5.21 -6.08 -11.85
N LEU A 211 -3.94 -5.81 -11.53
CA LEU A 211 -3.21 -4.65 -12.05
C LEU A 211 -3.02 -4.71 -13.57
N LEU A 212 -2.85 -5.91 -14.13
CA LEU A 212 -2.79 -6.12 -15.57
C LEU A 212 -4.12 -5.83 -16.25
N ASP A 213 -5.23 -6.22 -15.63
CA ASP A 213 -6.56 -5.94 -16.19
C ASP A 213 -6.89 -4.43 -16.18
N GLN A 214 -6.34 -3.67 -15.22
CA GLN A 214 -6.48 -2.21 -15.21
C GLN A 214 -5.88 -1.52 -16.46
N TYR A 215 -4.89 -2.14 -17.11
CA TYR A 215 -4.42 -1.68 -18.42
C TYR A 215 -5.52 -1.78 -19.48
N ASN A 216 -6.31 -2.86 -19.48
CA ASN A 216 -7.42 -3.02 -20.41
C ASN A 216 -8.49 -1.94 -20.19
N THR A 217 -8.77 -1.55 -18.95
CA THR A 217 -9.69 -0.44 -18.64
C THR A 217 -9.23 0.86 -19.31
N SER A 218 -7.95 1.22 -19.15
CA SER A 218 -7.37 2.41 -19.80
C SER A 218 -7.38 2.31 -21.32
N LYS A 219 -7.00 1.15 -21.86
CA LYS A 219 -6.97 0.88 -23.30
C LYS A 219 -8.36 1.01 -23.92
N ASN A 220 -9.36 0.39 -23.31
CA ASN A 220 -10.74 0.40 -23.80
C ASN A 220 -11.32 1.82 -23.75
N LYS A 221 -10.98 2.60 -22.71
CA LYS A 221 -11.35 4.02 -22.65
C LYS A 221 -10.69 4.82 -23.78
N ALA A 222 -9.39 4.62 -24.02
CA ALA A 222 -8.69 5.25 -25.13
C ALA A 222 -9.29 4.86 -26.49
N PHE A 223 -9.68 3.60 -26.67
CA PHE A 223 -10.33 3.12 -27.90
C PHE A 223 -11.69 3.79 -28.10
N SER A 224 -12.48 3.92 -27.03
CA SER A 224 -13.76 4.64 -27.06
C SER A 224 -13.56 6.12 -27.44
N ASP A 225 -12.55 6.79 -26.91
CA ASP A 225 -12.27 8.19 -27.25
C ASP A 225 -11.76 8.34 -28.70
N ILE A 226 -10.99 7.37 -29.21
CA ILE A 226 -10.55 7.27 -30.61
C ILE A 226 -11.73 7.01 -31.56
N GLU A 227 -12.70 6.19 -31.16
CA GLU A 227 -13.89 5.92 -31.98
C GLU A 227 -14.82 7.14 -32.05
N ASN A 228 -14.92 7.89 -30.96
CA ASN A 228 -15.67 9.14 -30.87
C ASN A 228 -14.90 10.35 -31.41
N PHE A 229 -13.74 10.13 -32.06
CA PHE A 229 -12.87 11.19 -32.56
C PHE A 229 -13.57 12.12 -33.56
N GLU A 230 -14.48 11.60 -34.39
CA GLU A 230 -15.27 12.40 -35.34
C GLU A 230 -16.11 13.46 -34.65
N TRP A 231 -16.78 13.10 -33.55
CA TRP A 231 -17.60 14.03 -32.76
C TRP A 231 -16.72 15.05 -32.02
N PHE A 232 -15.67 14.58 -31.34
CA PHE A 232 -14.81 15.44 -30.53
C PHE A 232 -13.99 16.44 -31.35
N LEU A 233 -13.36 15.98 -32.43
CA LEU A 233 -12.59 16.85 -33.30
C LEU A 233 -13.53 17.64 -34.22
N GLY A 234 -14.52 16.99 -34.82
CA GLY A 234 -15.43 17.62 -35.78
C GLY A 234 -16.18 18.81 -35.19
N SER A 235 -16.71 18.68 -33.96
CA SER A 235 -17.37 19.79 -33.27
C SER A 235 -16.41 20.94 -32.96
N LYS A 236 -15.18 20.66 -32.50
CA LYS A 236 -14.17 21.70 -32.24
C LYS A 236 -13.66 22.37 -33.51
N LEU A 237 -13.48 21.60 -34.58
CA LEU A 237 -13.00 22.09 -35.87
C LEU A 237 -14.07 22.96 -36.53
N GLN A 238 -15.32 22.51 -36.57
CA GLN A 238 -16.46 23.30 -37.04
C GLN A 238 -16.65 24.57 -36.20
N ALA A 239 -16.54 24.48 -34.87
CA ALA A 239 -16.67 25.67 -34.02
C ALA A 239 -15.53 26.68 -34.25
N ARG A 240 -14.32 26.22 -34.58
CA ARG A 240 -13.16 27.10 -34.80
C ARG A 240 -13.16 27.70 -36.21
N LEU A 241 -13.30 26.88 -37.25
CA LEU A 241 -13.38 27.36 -38.64
C LEU A 241 -14.68 28.13 -38.88
N GLY A 242 -15.79 27.71 -38.26
CA GLY A 242 -17.09 28.35 -38.44
C GLY A 242 -17.11 29.82 -38.05
N LYS A 243 -16.29 30.24 -37.08
CA LYS A 243 -16.13 31.66 -36.71
C LYS A 243 -15.61 32.54 -37.85
N THR A 244 -14.95 31.96 -38.84
CA THR A 244 -14.36 32.70 -39.98
C THR A 244 -15.07 32.36 -41.28
N VAL A 245 -15.37 31.09 -41.51
CA VAL A 245 -15.93 30.58 -42.76
C VAL A 245 -17.41 30.92 -42.90
N VAL A 246 -18.22 30.78 -41.84
CA VAL A 246 -19.67 31.05 -41.91
C VAL A 246 -19.95 32.53 -42.23
N PRO A 247 -19.37 33.52 -41.52
CA PRO A 247 -19.57 34.93 -41.86
C PRO A 247 -19.14 35.29 -43.28
N ALA A 248 -18.00 34.75 -43.75
CA ALA A 248 -17.51 35.02 -45.11
C ALA A 248 -18.45 34.46 -46.20
N ILE A 249 -19.04 33.28 -45.96
CA ILE A 249 -20.01 32.69 -46.88
C ILE A 249 -21.34 33.48 -46.85
N GLU A 250 -21.80 33.93 -45.69
CA GLU A 250 -22.99 34.77 -45.54
C GLU A 250 -22.83 36.13 -46.26
N GLU A 251 -21.65 36.75 -46.14
CA GLU A 251 -21.32 38.00 -46.84
C GLU A 251 -21.31 37.81 -48.36
N ALA A 252 -20.74 36.71 -48.85
CA ALA A 252 -20.77 36.37 -50.27
C ALA A 252 -22.21 36.13 -50.78
N LEU A 253 -23.09 35.54 -49.96
CA LEU A 253 -24.50 35.35 -50.28
C LEU A 253 -25.25 36.68 -50.38
N SER A 254 -25.01 37.58 -49.43
CA SER A 254 -25.56 38.94 -49.45
C SER A 254 -25.12 39.70 -50.71
N MET A 255 -23.84 39.58 -51.09
CA MET A 255 -23.32 40.19 -52.31
C MET A 255 -23.97 39.61 -53.57
N ALA A 256 -24.15 38.30 -53.65
CA ALA A 256 -24.83 37.65 -54.78
C ALA A 256 -26.29 38.10 -54.92
N GLN A 257 -26.99 38.32 -53.80
CA GLN A 257 -28.34 38.87 -53.80
C GLN A 257 -28.34 40.34 -54.26
N ALA A 258 -27.44 41.17 -53.74
CA ALA A 258 -27.31 42.57 -54.14
C ALA A 258 -27.04 42.73 -55.64
N ILE A 259 -26.25 41.84 -56.25
CA ILE A 259 -26.00 41.84 -57.70
C ILE A 259 -27.28 41.54 -58.49
N ARG A 260 -28.12 40.59 -58.02
CA ARG A 260 -29.41 40.28 -58.67
C ARG A 260 -30.39 41.44 -58.56
N GLU A 261 -30.51 42.05 -57.38
CA GLU A 261 -31.36 43.21 -57.17
C GLU A 261 -30.91 44.40 -58.04
N THR A 262 -29.60 44.66 -58.08
CA THR A 262 -29.00 45.70 -58.93
C THR A 262 -29.31 45.47 -60.42
N LYS A 263 -29.29 44.22 -60.89
CA LYS A 263 -29.70 43.88 -62.27
C LYS A 263 -31.13 44.31 -62.54
N VAL A 264 -32.07 43.91 -61.68
CA VAL A 264 -33.50 44.20 -61.86
C VAL A 264 -33.73 45.71 -61.88
N SER A 265 -33.15 46.44 -60.93
CA SER A 265 -33.24 47.90 -60.91
C SER A 265 -32.61 48.54 -62.16
N LEU A 266 -31.51 48.00 -62.67
CA LEU A 266 -30.86 48.53 -63.88
C LEU A 266 -31.70 48.28 -65.14
N GLU A 267 -32.36 47.13 -65.24
CA GLU A 267 -33.30 46.81 -66.33
C GLU A 267 -34.51 47.75 -66.33
N GLU A 268 -35.10 48.00 -65.15
CA GLU A 268 -36.20 48.96 -64.97
C GLU A 268 -35.81 50.39 -65.37
N VAL A 269 -34.58 50.82 -65.01
CA VAL A 269 -34.05 52.14 -65.38
C VAL A 269 -33.87 52.24 -66.90
N ILE A 270 -33.33 51.20 -67.56
CA ILE A 270 -33.17 51.17 -69.02
C ILE A 270 -34.54 51.24 -69.71
N GLN A 271 -35.53 50.47 -69.25
CA GLN A 271 -36.88 50.51 -69.81
C GLN A 271 -37.54 51.89 -69.64
N SER A 272 -37.41 52.47 -68.45
CA SER A 272 -37.94 53.81 -68.15
C SER A 272 -37.27 54.89 -68.99
N HIS A 273 -35.95 54.78 -69.21
CA HIS A 273 -35.18 55.68 -70.06
C HIS A 273 -35.65 55.63 -71.52
N GLU A 274 -35.86 54.43 -72.08
CA GLU A 274 -36.38 54.28 -73.45
C GLU A 274 -37.81 54.83 -73.62
N LEU A 275 -38.67 54.61 -72.62
CA LEU A 275 -40.03 55.15 -72.60
C LEU A 275 -40.03 56.68 -72.54
N LEU A 276 -39.23 57.27 -71.66
CA LEU A 276 -39.08 58.72 -71.55
C LEU A 276 -38.53 59.32 -72.85
N GLN A 277 -37.54 58.69 -73.48
CA GLN A 277 -36.97 59.17 -74.74
C GLN A 277 -37.99 59.13 -75.88
N LYS A 278 -38.76 58.04 -76.02
CA LYS A 278 -39.83 57.93 -77.01
C LYS A 278 -40.95 58.94 -76.78
N ALA A 279 -41.40 59.09 -75.53
CA ALA A 279 -42.44 60.04 -75.16
C ALA A 279 -41.99 61.49 -75.41
N SER A 280 -40.75 61.83 -75.04
CA SER A 280 -40.14 63.13 -75.29
C SER A 280 -40.04 63.43 -76.78
N ASN A 281 -39.57 62.48 -77.60
CA ASN A 281 -39.48 62.66 -79.06
C ASN A 281 -40.86 62.85 -79.70
N ARG A 282 -41.87 62.09 -79.26
CA ARG A 282 -43.24 62.21 -79.74
C ARG A 282 -43.86 63.55 -79.35
N LEU A 283 -43.66 63.99 -78.11
CA LEU A 283 -44.12 65.29 -77.64
C LEU A 283 -43.41 66.42 -78.40
N GLN A 284 -42.11 66.28 -78.68
CA GLN A 284 -41.34 67.26 -79.45
C GLN A 284 -41.87 67.37 -80.89
N ALA A 285 -42.15 66.24 -81.53
CA ALA A 285 -42.75 66.19 -82.86
C ALA A 285 -44.14 66.86 -82.87
N ASN A 286 -45.02 66.46 -81.95
CA ASN A 286 -46.36 67.05 -81.82
C ASN A 286 -46.32 68.56 -81.55
N LEU A 287 -45.45 69.03 -80.64
CA LEU A 287 -45.29 70.45 -80.36
C LEU A 287 -44.74 71.21 -81.57
N THR A 288 -43.85 70.58 -82.36
CA THR A 288 -43.34 71.15 -83.60
C THR A 288 -44.44 71.26 -84.64
N ASP A 289 -45.30 70.24 -84.78
CA ASP A 289 -46.46 70.24 -85.69
C ASP A 289 -47.49 71.30 -85.29
N VAL A 290 -47.79 71.44 -83.99
CA VAL A 290 -48.67 72.51 -83.49
C VAL A 290 -48.05 73.88 -83.78
N ARG A 291 -46.74 74.02 -83.57
CA ARG A 291 -46.01 75.27 -83.81
C ARG A 291 -46.00 75.65 -85.30
N THR A 292 -45.79 74.70 -86.21
CA THR A 292 -45.84 74.94 -87.66
C THR A 292 -47.25 75.19 -88.13
N SER A 293 -48.25 74.43 -87.65
CA SER A 293 -49.66 74.65 -87.95
C SER A 293 -50.12 76.03 -87.51
N MET A 294 -49.85 76.45 -86.26
CA MET A 294 -50.17 77.80 -85.79
C MET A 294 -49.45 78.87 -86.61
N ARG A 295 -48.16 78.67 -86.94
CA ARG A 295 -47.42 79.61 -87.80
C ARG A 295 -48.06 79.75 -89.18
N ASN A 296 -48.52 78.65 -89.78
CA ASN A 296 -49.21 78.67 -91.08
C ASN A 296 -50.54 79.41 -90.98
N THR A 297 -51.32 79.19 -89.91
CA THR A 297 -52.57 79.92 -89.66
C THR A 297 -52.35 81.42 -89.45
N LEU A 298 -51.26 81.79 -88.78
CA LEU A 298 -50.89 83.20 -88.58
C LEU A 298 -50.46 83.90 -89.89
N ASN A 299 -50.09 83.14 -90.94
CA ASN A 299 -49.79 83.66 -92.26
C ASN A 299 -51.04 83.84 -93.16
N ASP A 300 -52.24 83.59 -92.64
CA ASP A 300 -53.48 83.83 -93.38
C ASP A 300 -53.70 85.33 -93.65
N SER A 301 -54.29 85.64 -94.80
CA SER A 301 -54.64 87.00 -95.22
C SER A 301 -55.49 87.77 -94.18
N ALA A 302 -56.32 87.07 -93.39
CA ALA A 302 -57.13 87.67 -92.33
C ALA A 302 -56.27 88.28 -91.20
N CYS A 303 -55.08 87.73 -90.92
CA CYS A 303 -54.15 88.29 -89.93
C CYS A 303 -53.46 89.59 -90.41
N SER A 304 -53.57 89.94 -91.69
CA SER A 304 -53.07 91.22 -92.23
C SER A 304 -54.05 92.39 -92.01
N ALA A 305 -55.27 92.12 -91.52
CA ALA A 305 -56.24 93.15 -91.19
C ALA A 305 -55.80 93.94 -89.93
N PRO A 306 -55.93 95.29 -89.91
CA PRO A 306 -55.37 96.14 -88.86
C PRO A 306 -55.89 95.85 -87.45
N GLN A 307 -57.11 95.30 -87.32
CA GLN A 307 -57.67 94.92 -86.02
C GLN A 307 -57.14 93.57 -85.49
N ALA A 308 -56.71 92.65 -86.38
CA ALA A 308 -56.24 91.30 -86.01
C ALA A 308 -54.71 91.22 -85.88
N ALA A 309 -53.97 92.09 -86.59
CA ALA A 309 -52.51 92.04 -86.68
C ALA A 309 -51.79 92.12 -85.32
N ILE A 310 -52.31 92.89 -84.36
CA ILE A 310 -51.72 93.00 -83.01
C ILE A 310 -51.77 91.65 -82.29
N VAL A 311 -52.92 90.97 -82.34
CA VAL A 311 -53.11 89.67 -81.67
C VAL A 311 -52.32 88.57 -82.39
N CYS A 312 -52.34 88.55 -83.73
CA CYS A 312 -51.59 87.56 -84.50
C CYS A 312 -50.07 87.67 -84.25
N ASN A 313 -49.51 88.87 -84.17
CA ASN A 313 -48.10 89.07 -83.85
C ASN A 313 -47.75 88.67 -82.40
N ALA A 314 -48.64 88.94 -81.44
CA ALA A 314 -48.43 88.53 -80.05
C ALA A 314 -48.37 86.99 -79.91
N ILE A 315 -49.25 86.26 -80.61
CA ILE A 315 -49.22 84.79 -80.65
C ILE A 315 -47.98 84.30 -81.42
N GLY A 316 -47.62 84.97 -82.52
CA GLY A 316 -46.40 84.69 -83.28
C GLY A 316 -45.15 84.69 -82.42
N ASN A 317 -45.03 85.67 -81.52
CA ASN A 317 -43.90 85.81 -80.61
C ASN A 317 -43.86 84.76 -79.50
N SER A 318 -45.01 84.22 -79.07
CA SER A 318 -45.07 83.18 -78.02
C SER A 318 -44.86 81.75 -78.54
N LEU A 319 -44.90 81.53 -79.86
CA LEU A 319 -44.71 80.20 -80.48
C LEU A 319 -43.36 79.54 -80.13
N SER A 320 -42.33 80.31 -79.80
CA SER A 320 -41.03 79.78 -79.40
C SER A 320 -41.06 79.09 -78.02
N GLN A 321 -42.06 79.38 -77.19
CA GLN A 321 -42.24 78.77 -75.86
C GLN A 321 -42.80 77.34 -75.93
N LEU A 322 -43.38 76.94 -77.08
CA LEU A 322 -43.91 75.59 -77.31
C LEU A 322 -42.78 74.58 -77.60
N ASN A 323 -41.74 74.50 -76.76
CA ASN A 323 -40.59 73.61 -76.93
C ASN A 323 -40.33 72.78 -75.67
N ILE A 324 -39.74 71.58 -75.82
CA ILE A 324 -39.31 70.79 -74.67
C ILE A 324 -37.91 71.25 -74.23
N ASN A 325 -37.76 71.59 -72.94
CA ASN A 325 -36.48 71.98 -72.35
C ASN A 325 -35.74 70.80 -71.68
N SER A 326 -36.38 69.66 -71.47
CA SER A 326 -35.77 68.45 -70.90
C SER A 326 -35.09 67.60 -71.97
N ASN A 327 -33.76 67.40 -71.86
CA ASN A 327 -32.98 66.57 -72.77
C ASN A 327 -32.59 65.22 -72.13
N PHE A 328 -33.42 64.20 -72.36
CA PHE A 328 -33.17 62.82 -71.88
C PHE A 328 -32.12 62.05 -72.70
N SER A 329 -31.60 62.65 -73.77
CA SER A 329 -30.53 62.06 -74.61
C SER A 329 -29.14 62.17 -73.96
N SER A 330 -29.02 62.95 -72.88
CA SER A 330 -27.75 63.16 -72.16
C SER A 330 -27.45 62.08 -71.11
N LEU A 331 -28.40 61.17 -70.85
CA LEU A 331 -28.17 60.02 -69.98
C LEU A 331 -27.25 59.03 -70.71
N GLU A 332 -26.17 58.64 -70.03
CA GLU A 332 -25.18 57.69 -70.52
C GLU A 332 -25.82 56.33 -70.83
N ASN A 333 -25.33 55.65 -71.86
CA ASN A 333 -25.86 54.33 -72.23
C ASN A 333 -25.53 53.31 -71.14
N LEU A 334 -26.55 52.84 -70.41
CA LEU A 334 -26.40 51.88 -69.31
C LEU A 334 -26.31 50.41 -69.77
N ARG A 335 -26.47 50.13 -71.07
CA ARG A 335 -26.38 48.76 -71.63
C ARG A 335 -25.03 48.06 -71.40
N PRO A 336 -23.86 48.73 -71.47
CA PRO A 336 -22.58 48.11 -71.15
C PRO A 336 -22.49 47.63 -69.69
N HIS A 337 -23.04 48.40 -68.75
CA HIS A 337 -23.10 48.02 -67.33
C HIS A 337 -24.00 46.81 -67.09
N LEU A 338 -25.15 46.75 -67.78
CA LEU A 338 -26.03 45.58 -67.76
C LEU A 338 -25.35 44.34 -68.38
N ALA A 339 -24.56 44.52 -69.45
CA ALA A 339 -23.78 43.44 -70.04
C ALA A 339 -22.74 42.89 -69.06
N SER A 340 -22.03 43.76 -68.33
CA SER A 340 -21.07 43.35 -67.29
C SER A 340 -21.75 42.60 -66.13
N ILE A 341 -22.92 43.05 -65.66
CA ILE A 341 -23.68 42.35 -64.61
C ILE A 341 -24.19 40.99 -65.12
N ASN A 342 -24.66 40.92 -66.36
CA ASN A 342 -25.07 39.66 -66.99
C ASN A 342 -23.90 38.69 -67.16
N ASP A 343 -22.69 39.18 -67.46
CA ASP A 343 -21.48 38.36 -67.52
C ASP A 343 -21.11 37.77 -66.16
N VAL A 344 -21.25 38.53 -65.07
CA VAL A 344 -21.06 38.03 -63.71
C VAL A 344 -22.10 36.97 -63.35
N LEU A 345 -23.37 37.19 -63.69
CA LEU A 345 -24.48 36.27 -63.42
C LEU A 345 -24.49 35.00 -64.28
N LYS A 346 -23.67 34.93 -65.35
CA LYS A 346 -23.39 33.65 -66.04
C LYS A 346 -22.74 32.63 -65.10
N THR A 347 -22.03 33.11 -64.08
CA THR A 347 -21.49 32.28 -63.02
C THR A 347 -22.54 32.19 -61.91
N ASP A 348 -23.02 30.98 -61.62
CA ASP A 348 -23.97 30.76 -60.52
C ASP A 348 -23.24 30.86 -59.17
N LEU A 349 -23.08 32.09 -58.69
CA LEU A 349 -22.52 32.40 -57.37
C LEU A 349 -23.25 31.67 -56.25
N THR A 350 -24.58 31.49 -56.35
CA THR A 350 -25.37 30.77 -55.34
C THR A 350 -24.97 29.30 -55.29
N ALA A 351 -24.80 28.65 -56.45
CA ALA A 351 -24.33 27.27 -56.51
C ALA A 351 -22.90 27.10 -55.95
N LEU A 352 -22.00 28.05 -56.24
CA LEU A 352 -20.64 28.08 -55.67
C LEU A 352 -20.65 28.25 -54.14
N ILE A 353 -21.52 29.12 -53.62
CA ILE A 353 -21.69 29.35 -52.18
C ILE A 353 -22.23 28.10 -51.48
N LEU A 354 -23.25 27.45 -52.04
CA LEU A 354 -23.78 26.19 -51.52
C LEU A 354 -22.73 25.07 -51.53
N LYS A 355 -21.87 25.04 -52.56
CA LYS A 355 -20.73 24.13 -52.62
C LYS A 355 -19.70 24.43 -51.51
N GLY A 356 -19.49 25.71 -51.19
CA GLY A 356 -18.69 26.15 -50.04
C GLY A 356 -19.25 25.66 -48.71
N TYR A 357 -20.57 25.79 -48.50
CA TYR A 357 -21.26 25.27 -47.31
C TYR A 357 -21.15 23.75 -47.18
N ALA A 358 -21.32 23.02 -48.29
CA ALA A 358 -21.16 21.57 -48.32
C ALA A 358 -19.73 21.14 -47.96
N ALA A 359 -18.71 21.80 -48.53
CA ALA A 359 -17.31 21.54 -48.22
C ALA A 359 -16.97 21.83 -46.75
N PHE A 360 -17.52 22.91 -46.18
CA PHE A 360 -17.37 23.23 -44.77
C PHE A 360 -18.00 22.15 -43.87
N ASN A 361 -19.22 21.71 -44.17
CA ASN A 361 -19.89 20.66 -43.40
C ASN A 361 -19.16 19.30 -43.51
N ASP A 362 -18.57 18.99 -44.65
CA ASP A 362 -17.79 17.76 -44.87
C ASP A 362 -16.36 17.81 -44.30
N THR A 363 -15.91 18.96 -43.77
CA THR A 363 -14.55 19.11 -43.21
C THR A 363 -14.26 18.13 -42.07
N SER A 364 -15.26 17.81 -41.23
CA SER A 364 -15.13 16.81 -40.17
C SER A 364 -14.91 15.39 -40.72
N LYS A 365 -15.59 15.03 -41.83
CA LYS A 365 -15.41 13.74 -42.51
C LYS A 365 -14.05 13.67 -43.20
N LEU A 366 -13.60 14.77 -43.79
CA LEU A 366 -12.26 14.89 -44.38
C LEU A 366 -11.18 14.70 -43.30
N ALA A 367 -11.35 15.33 -42.14
CA ALA A 367 -10.44 15.19 -41.01
C ALA A 367 -10.36 13.73 -40.52
N ARG A 368 -11.51 13.05 -40.42
CA ARG A 368 -11.55 11.62 -40.08
C ARG A 368 -10.84 10.76 -41.13
N ASN A 369 -11.07 11.00 -42.41
CA ASN A 369 -10.44 10.23 -43.47
C ASN A 369 -8.91 10.42 -43.49
N GLN A 370 -8.42 11.64 -43.31
CA GLN A 370 -6.97 11.91 -43.22
C GLN A 370 -6.33 11.32 -41.95
N THR A 371 -7.08 11.20 -40.86
CA THR A 371 -6.57 10.68 -39.58
C THR A 371 -6.80 9.17 -39.40
N LYS A 372 -7.57 8.52 -40.28
CA LYS A 372 -8.00 7.11 -40.15
C LYS A 372 -6.84 6.14 -39.94
N ASP A 373 -5.81 6.24 -40.78
CA ASP A 373 -4.66 5.32 -40.70
C ASP A 373 -3.85 5.56 -39.42
N VAL A 374 -3.73 6.82 -39.00
CA VAL A 374 -3.05 7.19 -37.75
C VAL A 374 -3.84 6.68 -36.54
N LEU A 375 -5.17 6.81 -36.53
CA LEU A 375 -6.04 6.30 -35.46
C LEU A 375 -5.95 4.76 -35.37
N SER A 376 -5.84 4.07 -36.52
CA SER A 376 -5.59 2.63 -36.59
C SER A 376 -4.21 2.26 -36.03
N ASP A 377 -3.17 3.03 -36.36
CA ASP A 377 -1.82 2.85 -35.82
C ASP A 377 -1.83 2.98 -34.28
N ILE A 378 -2.52 3.99 -33.72
CA ILE A 378 -2.64 4.16 -32.25
C ILE A 378 -3.27 2.93 -31.60
N LYS A 379 -4.38 2.43 -32.16
CA LYS A 379 -5.05 1.23 -31.64
C LYS A 379 -4.11 0.02 -31.65
N LYS A 380 -3.40 -0.20 -32.76
CA LYS A 380 -2.44 -1.29 -32.91
C LYS A 380 -1.28 -1.19 -31.92
N THR A 381 -0.73 0.01 -31.70
CA THR A 381 0.34 0.22 -30.71
C THR A 381 -0.15 -0.08 -29.29
N LEU A 382 -1.34 0.39 -28.91
CA LEU A 382 -1.93 0.09 -27.60
C LEU A 382 -2.23 -1.41 -27.40
N ASP A 383 -2.67 -2.12 -28.44
CA ASP A 383 -2.82 -3.59 -28.36
C ASP A 383 -1.46 -4.29 -28.22
N THR A 384 -0.44 -3.83 -28.96
CA THR A 384 0.91 -4.39 -28.89
C THR A 384 1.51 -4.23 -27.49
N ILE A 385 1.34 -3.06 -26.87
CA ILE A 385 1.74 -2.82 -25.48
C ILE A 385 1.03 -3.79 -24.54
N GLY A 386 -0.28 -3.97 -24.66
CA GLY A 386 -1.05 -4.89 -23.81
C GLY A 386 -0.62 -6.36 -23.95
N LEU A 387 -0.30 -6.78 -25.19
CA LEU A 387 0.21 -8.13 -25.47
C LEU A 387 1.61 -8.32 -24.89
N ASN A 388 2.51 -7.33 -25.00
CA ASN A 388 3.84 -7.38 -24.41
C ASN A 388 3.78 -7.47 -22.89
N ILE A 389 2.93 -6.65 -22.24
CA ILE A 389 2.75 -6.70 -20.79
C ILE A 389 2.22 -8.08 -20.35
N THR A 390 1.19 -8.60 -21.02
CA THR A 390 0.62 -9.93 -20.69
C THR A 390 1.62 -11.07 -20.94
N SER A 391 2.36 -11.02 -22.05
CA SER A 391 3.41 -11.98 -22.39
C SER A 391 4.52 -11.98 -21.34
N PHE A 392 4.92 -10.79 -20.89
CA PHE A 392 5.92 -10.62 -19.85
C PHE A 392 5.45 -11.21 -18.52
N TYR A 393 4.20 -10.97 -18.13
CA TYR A 393 3.66 -11.56 -16.90
C TYR A 393 3.74 -13.08 -16.89
N LYS A 394 3.42 -13.72 -18.02
CA LYS A 394 3.53 -15.18 -18.16
C LYS A 394 4.96 -15.71 -18.11
N GLN A 395 5.94 -14.86 -18.40
CA GLN A 395 7.37 -15.20 -18.31
C GLN A 395 7.95 -14.96 -16.91
N LEU A 396 7.20 -14.30 -16.01
CA LEU A 396 7.62 -14.15 -14.62
C LEU A 396 7.64 -15.53 -13.94
N PRO A 397 8.77 -15.93 -13.33
CA PRO A 397 8.90 -17.07 -12.44
C PRO A 397 8.22 -16.78 -11.11
N LEU A 398 7.47 -15.68 -10.95
CA LEU A 398 6.45 -15.61 -9.91
C LEU A 398 5.53 -16.84 -9.98
N VAL A 399 5.19 -17.28 -11.19
CA VAL A 399 4.37 -18.47 -11.45
C VAL A 399 5.06 -19.78 -11.01
N THR A 400 6.39 -19.81 -10.86
CA THR A 400 7.14 -21.02 -10.45
C THR A 400 7.69 -20.94 -9.03
N VAL A 401 8.16 -19.77 -8.60
CA VAL A 401 8.76 -19.48 -7.30
C VAL A 401 7.69 -19.41 -6.21
N LEU A 402 6.54 -18.75 -6.44
CA LEU A 402 5.50 -18.67 -5.42
C LEU A 402 4.92 -20.04 -5.08
N PRO A 403 4.57 -20.93 -6.03
CA PRO A 403 4.11 -22.28 -5.68
C PRO A 403 5.15 -23.11 -4.94
N ASN A 404 6.44 -22.97 -5.27
CA ASN A 404 7.51 -23.63 -4.53
C ASN A 404 7.60 -23.09 -3.08
N LEU A 405 7.54 -21.77 -2.91
CA LEU A 405 7.46 -21.13 -1.60
C LEU A 405 6.24 -21.63 -0.81
N THR A 406 5.06 -21.65 -1.42
CA THR A 406 3.83 -22.15 -0.80
C THR A 406 4.00 -23.61 -0.36
N ARG A 407 4.62 -24.47 -1.18
CA ARG A 407 4.93 -25.85 -0.78
C ARG A 407 5.85 -25.90 0.46
N TYR A 408 6.91 -25.08 0.50
CA TYR A 408 7.79 -25.01 1.66
C TYR A 408 7.07 -24.51 2.91
N VAL A 409 6.15 -23.55 2.77
CA VAL A 409 5.32 -23.04 3.87
C VAL A 409 4.41 -24.14 4.42
N ILE A 410 3.70 -24.86 3.55
CA ILE A 410 2.83 -25.98 3.94
C ILE A 410 3.63 -27.09 4.62
N GLN A 411 4.77 -27.48 4.05
CA GLN A 411 5.63 -28.50 4.65
C GLN A 411 6.18 -28.06 6.02
N SER A 412 6.52 -26.77 6.16
CA SER A 412 6.97 -26.22 7.45
C SER A 412 5.84 -26.20 8.46
N GLU A 413 4.61 -25.89 8.04
CA GLU A 413 3.42 -25.94 8.89
C GLU A 413 3.19 -27.33 9.44
N GLU A 414 3.25 -28.38 8.60
CA GLU A 414 3.09 -29.76 9.05
C GLU A 414 4.11 -30.12 10.15
N VAL A 415 5.39 -29.83 9.92
CA VAL A 415 6.47 -30.13 10.87
C VAL A 415 6.31 -29.33 12.17
N ILE A 416 5.96 -28.04 12.08
CA ILE A 416 5.79 -27.18 13.26
C ILE A 416 4.54 -27.62 14.05
N MET A 417 3.44 -27.98 13.38
CA MET A 417 2.22 -28.46 14.02
C MET A 417 2.42 -29.83 14.69
N GLU A 418 3.16 -30.74 14.07
CA GLU A 418 3.55 -32.01 14.69
C GLU A 418 4.43 -31.80 15.92
N THR A 419 5.44 -30.93 15.81
CA THR A 419 6.38 -30.62 16.89
C THR A 419 5.68 -29.94 18.06
N THR A 420 4.84 -28.93 17.80
CA THR A 420 4.08 -28.22 18.85
C THR A 420 3.05 -29.11 19.53
N ARG A 421 2.38 -30.00 18.78
CA ARG A 421 1.48 -31.00 19.36
C ARG A 421 2.22 -31.97 20.28
N THR A 422 3.40 -32.43 19.86
CA THR A 422 4.26 -33.27 20.71
C THR A 422 4.69 -32.51 21.96
N ALA A 423 5.10 -31.24 21.81
CA ALA A 423 5.48 -30.39 22.93
C ALA A 423 4.33 -30.20 23.94
N GLU A 424 3.08 -30.01 23.49
CA GLU A 424 1.90 -29.95 24.37
C GLU A 424 1.65 -31.25 25.14
N GLN A 425 1.87 -32.40 24.50
CA GLN A 425 1.73 -33.71 25.18
C GLN A 425 2.76 -33.88 26.29
N TYR A 426 4.01 -33.49 26.04
CA TYR A 426 5.08 -33.54 27.04
C TYR A 426 5.00 -32.42 28.07
N ASP A 427 4.34 -31.30 27.76
CA ASP A 427 4.18 -30.17 28.68
C ASP A 427 3.42 -30.57 29.94
N PHE A 428 2.41 -31.44 29.84
CA PHE A 428 1.71 -31.92 31.03
C PHE A 428 2.65 -32.60 32.03
N TYR A 429 3.54 -33.48 31.55
CA TYR A 429 4.51 -34.18 32.40
C TYR A 429 5.57 -33.23 32.95
N ARG A 430 6.06 -32.30 32.11
CA ARG A 430 6.98 -31.23 32.53
C ARG A 430 6.36 -30.40 33.66
N TRP A 431 5.17 -29.86 33.42
CA TRP A 431 4.42 -29.03 34.37
C TRP A 431 4.19 -29.78 35.68
N LEU A 432 3.74 -31.03 35.62
CA LEU A 432 3.51 -31.88 36.79
C LEU A 432 4.82 -32.12 37.57
N GLY A 433 5.91 -32.42 36.87
CA GLY A 433 7.22 -32.63 37.49
C GLY A 433 7.70 -31.41 38.28
N PHE A 434 7.64 -30.22 37.67
CA PHE A 434 8.01 -28.98 38.35
C PHE A 434 7.03 -28.59 39.47
N ALA A 435 5.74 -28.89 39.32
CA ALA A 435 4.76 -28.69 40.38
C ALA A 435 5.07 -29.56 41.60
N VAL A 436 5.40 -30.84 41.41
CA VAL A 436 5.82 -31.76 42.49
C VAL A 436 7.07 -31.24 43.19
N LEU A 437 8.09 -30.79 42.44
CA LEU A 437 9.30 -30.20 43.01
C LEU A 437 9.00 -28.94 43.85
N CYS A 438 8.11 -28.07 43.37
CA CYS A 438 7.65 -26.90 44.13
C CYS A 438 6.93 -27.33 45.42
N CYS A 439 6.05 -28.34 45.36
CA CYS A 439 5.37 -28.89 46.54
C CYS A 439 6.35 -29.43 47.59
N THR A 440 7.46 -30.05 47.18
CA THR A 440 8.52 -30.49 48.11
C THR A 440 9.15 -29.31 48.85
N VAL A 441 9.44 -28.19 48.15
CA VAL A 441 9.96 -26.97 48.78
C VAL A 441 8.93 -26.34 49.72
N VAL A 442 7.65 -26.31 49.32
CA VAL A 442 6.55 -25.82 50.16
C VAL A 442 6.41 -26.66 51.43
N LEU A 443 6.57 -27.99 51.35
CA LEU A 443 6.55 -28.86 52.52
C LEU A 443 7.68 -28.54 53.50
N ILE A 444 8.91 -28.34 53.00
CA ILE A 444 10.05 -27.90 53.82
C ILE A 444 9.74 -26.56 54.50
N LEU A 445 9.17 -25.60 53.75
CA LEU A 445 8.77 -24.31 54.28
C LEU A 445 7.67 -24.43 55.34
N ALA A 446 6.68 -25.29 55.13
CA ALA A 446 5.62 -25.54 56.10
C ALA A 446 6.20 -26.08 57.42
N PHE A 447 7.14 -27.02 57.35
CA PHE A 447 7.86 -27.51 58.53
C PHE A 447 8.69 -26.42 59.21
N ASN A 448 9.36 -25.55 58.45
CA ASN A 448 10.11 -24.43 59.01
C ASN A 448 9.20 -23.40 59.69
N TYR A 449 8.11 -22.98 59.06
CA TYR A 449 7.17 -21.99 59.63
C TYR A 449 6.43 -22.54 60.84
N LEU A 450 5.87 -23.75 60.75
CA LEU A 450 5.19 -24.38 61.89
C LEU A 450 6.18 -24.72 63.01
N GLY A 451 7.39 -25.13 62.67
CA GLY A 451 8.48 -25.39 63.60
C GLY A 451 8.92 -24.14 64.36
N LEU A 452 9.06 -23.01 63.66
CA LEU A 452 9.34 -21.70 64.25
C LEU A 452 8.16 -21.20 65.11
N LEU A 453 6.92 -21.36 64.64
CA LEU A 453 5.72 -20.91 65.35
C LEU A 453 5.52 -21.69 66.65
N PHE A 454 5.52 -23.03 66.60
CA PHE A 454 5.41 -23.84 67.81
C PHE A 454 6.65 -23.76 68.69
N GLY A 455 7.84 -23.58 68.08
CA GLY A 455 9.10 -23.41 68.79
C GLY A 455 9.24 -22.07 69.52
N THR A 456 8.55 -21.02 69.08
CA THR A 456 8.52 -19.70 69.73
C THR A 456 7.35 -19.57 70.69
N CYS A 457 6.14 -19.93 70.28
CA CYS A 457 4.93 -19.87 71.12
C CYS A 457 4.95 -20.90 72.27
N GLY A 458 5.54 -22.08 72.04
CA GLY A 458 5.66 -23.12 73.07
C GLY A 458 6.85 -22.95 74.01
N TYR A 459 7.66 -21.91 73.82
CA TYR A 459 8.89 -21.74 74.60
C TYR A 459 8.59 -21.19 76.00
N ASP A 460 8.95 -21.99 77.01
CA ASP A 460 8.96 -21.55 78.41
C ASP A 460 10.40 -21.37 78.90
N ARG A 461 10.69 -20.22 79.51
CA ARG A 461 12.00 -19.85 80.04
C ARG A 461 12.31 -20.53 81.37
N HIS A 462 11.28 -20.98 82.10
CA HIS A 462 11.39 -21.55 83.44
C HIS A 462 11.48 -23.07 83.46
N ILE A 463 11.34 -23.73 82.30
CA ILE A 463 11.32 -25.18 82.17
C ILE A 463 12.64 -25.68 81.55
N SER A 464 13.21 -26.75 82.14
CA SER A 464 14.44 -27.36 81.64
C SER A 464 14.27 -27.93 80.22
N PRO A 465 15.33 -27.94 79.38
CA PRO A 465 15.25 -28.47 78.01
C PRO A 465 14.77 -29.92 77.90
N THR A 466 14.95 -30.71 78.97
CA THR A 466 14.55 -32.13 79.09
C THR A 466 13.09 -32.34 79.49
N SER A 467 12.38 -31.28 79.88
CA SER A 467 10.98 -31.34 80.35
C SER A 467 10.06 -30.38 79.56
N ARG A 468 10.35 -30.15 78.29
CA ARG A 468 9.60 -29.22 77.43
C ARG A 468 8.13 -29.61 77.29
N GLY A 469 7.25 -28.61 77.21
CA GLY A 469 5.84 -28.81 76.88
C GLY A 469 5.63 -29.39 75.48
N CYS A 470 4.49 -30.05 75.28
CA CYS A 470 4.11 -30.74 74.03
C CYS A 470 4.30 -29.85 72.78
N ILE A 471 3.89 -28.58 72.85
CA ILE A 471 3.98 -27.62 71.75
C ILE A 471 5.45 -27.36 71.36
N SER A 472 6.34 -27.12 72.32
CA SER A 472 7.76 -26.88 72.02
C SER A 472 8.46 -28.13 71.49
N ASN A 473 8.06 -29.32 71.95
CA ASN A 473 8.62 -30.58 71.43
C ASN A 473 8.20 -30.80 69.97
N THR A 474 6.93 -30.57 69.65
CA THR A 474 6.41 -30.61 68.27
C THR A 474 7.13 -29.62 67.37
N GLY A 475 7.39 -28.38 67.83
CA GLY A 475 8.16 -27.40 67.06
C GLY A 475 9.57 -27.89 66.70
N GLY A 476 10.28 -28.50 67.65
CA GLY A 476 11.60 -29.10 67.40
C GLY A 476 11.57 -30.25 66.40
N ASN A 477 10.56 -31.13 66.50
CA ASN A 477 10.38 -32.24 65.56
C ASN A 477 10.08 -31.76 64.14
N LEU A 478 9.27 -30.71 63.98
CA LEU A 478 8.98 -30.13 62.67
C LEU A 478 10.23 -29.49 62.05
N LEU A 479 11.02 -28.73 62.82
CA LEU A 479 12.30 -28.19 62.33
C LEU A 479 13.27 -29.30 61.89
N MET A 480 13.36 -30.38 62.67
CA MET A 480 14.18 -31.54 62.31
C MET A 480 13.65 -32.28 61.08
N ALA A 481 12.33 -32.38 60.90
CA ALA A 481 11.73 -32.89 59.68
C ALA A 481 12.10 -32.02 58.48
N GLY A 482 11.99 -30.69 58.60
CA GLY A 482 12.42 -29.75 57.56
C GLY A 482 13.88 -29.94 57.12
N VAL A 483 14.79 -30.13 58.08
CA VAL A 483 16.20 -30.46 57.82
C VAL A 483 16.35 -31.80 57.09
N GLY A 484 15.63 -32.85 57.54
CA GLY A 484 15.66 -34.17 56.91
C GLY A 484 15.21 -34.15 55.45
N PHE A 485 14.05 -33.53 55.18
CA PHE A 485 13.55 -33.36 53.82
C PHE A 485 14.49 -32.49 52.96
N SER A 486 15.12 -31.47 53.55
CA SER A 486 16.11 -30.65 52.85
C SER A 486 17.31 -31.48 52.38
N PHE A 487 17.90 -32.33 53.23
CA PHE A 487 19.00 -33.21 52.81
C PHE A 487 18.60 -34.22 51.73
N ILE A 488 17.37 -34.74 51.80
CA ILE A 488 16.86 -35.73 50.84
C ILE A 488 16.65 -35.11 49.45
N PHE A 489 16.05 -33.91 49.38
CA PHE A 489 15.56 -33.34 48.13
C PHE A 489 16.40 -32.18 47.56
N SER A 490 17.26 -31.52 48.34
CA SER A 490 17.99 -30.33 47.85
C SER A 490 18.96 -30.65 46.72
N TRP A 491 19.64 -31.80 46.76
CA TRP A 491 20.56 -32.20 45.69
C TRP A 491 19.83 -32.56 44.40
N LEU A 492 18.61 -33.14 44.50
CA LEU A 492 17.73 -33.40 43.36
C LEU A 492 17.28 -32.09 42.72
N LEU A 493 16.83 -31.13 43.53
CA LEU A 493 16.44 -29.79 43.06
C LEU A 493 17.62 -29.09 42.37
N MET A 494 18.81 -29.13 42.98
CA MET A 494 20.00 -28.54 42.39
C MET A 494 20.40 -29.21 41.07
N SER A 495 20.19 -30.52 40.95
CA SER A 495 20.43 -31.26 39.69
C SER A 495 19.54 -30.75 38.56
N VAL A 496 18.25 -30.55 38.83
CA VAL A 496 17.31 -29.97 37.86
C VAL A 496 17.72 -28.54 37.50
N VAL A 497 18.09 -27.71 38.48
CA VAL A 497 18.55 -26.33 38.26
C VAL A 497 19.81 -26.31 37.37
N VAL A 498 20.82 -27.13 37.64
CA VAL A 498 22.06 -27.16 36.84
C VAL A 498 21.78 -27.59 35.40
N VAL A 499 21.01 -28.66 35.19
CA VAL A 499 20.69 -29.16 33.84
C VAL A 499 19.90 -28.11 33.05
N THR A 500 18.83 -27.57 33.64
CA THR A 500 18.01 -26.55 32.98
C THR A 500 18.77 -25.26 32.74
N PHE A 501 19.63 -24.83 33.67
CA PHE A 501 20.45 -23.63 33.51
C PHE A 501 21.43 -23.75 32.35
N ILE A 502 22.14 -24.88 32.24
CA ILE A 502 23.10 -25.10 31.13
C ILE A 502 22.36 -25.11 29.80
N LEU A 503 21.26 -25.87 29.71
CA LEU A 503 20.50 -26.01 28.46
C LEU A 503 19.79 -24.71 28.07
N ALA A 504 18.95 -24.15 28.95
CA ALA A 504 18.15 -22.97 28.66
C ALA A 504 19.01 -21.70 28.56
N GLY A 505 20.06 -21.58 29.37
CA GLY A 505 20.98 -20.44 29.29
C GLY A 505 21.73 -20.40 27.97
N ASN A 506 22.15 -21.56 27.46
CA ASN A 506 22.75 -21.66 26.12
C ASN A 506 21.73 -21.38 25.01
N VAL A 507 20.48 -21.86 25.13
CA VAL A 507 19.42 -21.52 24.17
C VAL A 507 19.19 -20.01 24.11
N GLU A 508 19.10 -19.33 25.25
CA GLU A 508 18.95 -17.87 25.28
C GLU A 508 20.13 -17.16 24.61
N LYS A 509 21.38 -17.58 24.93
CA LYS A 509 22.61 -16.92 24.44
C LYS A 509 23.00 -17.24 23.00
N LEU A 510 22.72 -18.44 22.52
CA LEU A 510 23.14 -18.90 21.19
C LEU A 510 22.01 -18.84 20.15
N ILE A 511 20.75 -18.78 20.59
CA ILE A 511 19.59 -18.84 19.69
C ILE A 511 18.70 -17.60 19.87
N CYS A 512 18.10 -17.39 21.05
CA CYS A 512 17.08 -16.35 21.24
C CYS A 512 17.61 -14.92 21.06
N GLU A 513 18.68 -14.57 21.78
CA GLU A 513 19.29 -13.22 21.71
C GLU A 513 19.86 -12.93 20.30
N PRO A 514 20.65 -13.84 19.68
CA PRO A 514 21.13 -13.67 18.31
C PRO A 514 20.03 -13.60 17.24
N PHE A 515 18.89 -14.26 17.47
CA PHE A 515 17.75 -14.17 16.57
C PHE A 515 17.08 -12.79 16.68
N ALA A 516 16.89 -12.28 17.90
CA ALA A 516 16.27 -10.98 18.15
C ALA A 516 17.11 -9.80 17.63
N ASP A 517 18.43 -9.85 17.80
CA ASP A 517 19.36 -8.79 17.35
C ASP A 517 19.82 -8.95 15.89
N LYS A 518 19.35 -10.02 15.21
CA LYS A 518 19.65 -10.38 13.81
C LYS A 518 21.08 -10.86 13.57
N THR A 519 21.90 -11.06 14.60
CA THR A 519 23.28 -11.55 14.44
C THR A 519 23.33 -13.01 14.02
N LEU A 520 22.30 -13.80 14.34
CA LEU A 520 22.15 -15.18 13.86
C LEU A 520 22.11 -15.25 12.33
N PHE A 521 21.47 -14.27 11.67
CA PHE A 521 21.42 -14.23 10.21
C PHE A 521 22.82 -14.10 9.59
N LYS A 522 23.79 -13.45 10.26
CA LYS A 522 25.18 -13.41 9.77
C LYS A 522 25.81 -14.81 9.66
N LEU A 523 25.39 -15.74 10.52
CA LEU A 523 25.83 -17.13 10.46
C LEU A 523 25.11 -17.87 9.32
N LEU A 524 23.78 -17.75 9.24
CA LEU A 524 22.96 -18.39 8.20
C LEU A 524 23.30 -17.91 6.78
N ASP A 525 23.70 -16.64 6.65
CA ASP A 525 24.11 -15.99 5.41
C ASP A 525 25.61 -16.18 5.10
N THR A 526 26.33 -17.00 5.88
CA THR A 526 27.73 -17.31 5.58
C THR A 526 27.82 -18.16 4.30
N PRO A 527 28.69 -17.78 3.34
CA PRO A 527 28.82 -18.49 2.08
C PRO A 527 29.17 -19.97 2.25
N TYR A 528 28.46 -20.86 1.53
CA TYR A 528 28.71 -22.30 1.48
C TYR A 528 28.59 -23.06 2.82
N LEU A 529 28.04 -22.41 3.86
CA LEU A 529 27.99 -22.99 5.20
C LEU A 529 26.92 -24.08 5.35
N LEU A 530 25.72 -23.81 4.85
CA LEU A 530 24.55 -24.70 4.99
C LEU A 530 24.49 -25.74 3.87
N ASP A 531 25.01 -25.40 2.69
CA ASP A 531 25.05 -26.27 1.52
C ASP A 531 26.34 -26.00 0.72
N PRO A 532 27.12 -27.04 0.34
CA PRO A 532 28.36 -26.86 -0.40
C PRO A 532 28.16 -26.44 -1.86
N HIS A 533 26.98 -26.64 -2.45
CA HIS A 533 26.65 -26.28 -3.83
C HIS A 533 26.15 -24.85 -3.97
N PHE A 534 25.56 -24.29 -2.91
CA PHE A 534 24.99 -22.94 -2.94
C PHE A 534 25.82 -21.97 -2.11
N LYS A 535 26.22 -20.85 -2.74
CA LYS A 535 26.86 -19.74 -2.02
C LYS A 535 25.96 -19.27 -0.87
N ASN A 536 24.72 -18.93 -1.16
CA ASN A 536 23.68 -18.70 -0.14
C ASN A 536 22.55 -19.71 -0.39
N ILE A 537 22.06 -20.37 0.67
CA ILE A 537 21.02 -21.42 0.53
C ILE A 537 19.69 -20.85 0.02
N LEU A 538 19.33 -19.65 0.46
CA LEU A 538 18.05 -19.03 0.16
C LEU A 538 17.81 -18.85 -1.36
N PRO A 539 18.69 -18.20 -2.14
CA PRO A 539 18.51 -18.12 -3.59
C PRO A 539 18.64 -19.48 -4.30
N GLY A 540 19.44 -20.40 -3.76
CA GLY A 540 19.55 -21.77 -4.29
C GLY A 540 18.24 -22.55 -4.21
N VAL A 541 17.55 -22.46 -3.07
CA VAL A 541 16.25 -23.12 -2.85
C VAL A 541 15.13 -22.41 -3.61
N LEU A 542 15.10 -21.08 -3.59
CA LEU A 542 14.00 -20.30 -4.18
C LEU A 542 14.06 -20.23 -5.70
N PHE A 543 15.26 -20.01 -6.26
CA PHE A 543 15.42 -19.72 -7.67
C PHE A 543 16.21 -20.77 -8.43
N GLN A 544 16.74 -21.81 -7.76
CA GLN A 544 17.68 -22.77 -8.34
C GLN A 544 18.91 -22.09 -8.98
N ASN A 545 19.24 -20.88 -8.52
CA ASN A 545 20.34 -20.08 -9.05
C ASN A 545 21.13 -19.44 -7.89
N SER A 546 22.41 -19.77 -7.80
CA SER A 546 23.33 -19.29 -6.76
C SER A 546 24.00 -17.95 -7.08
N SER A 547 23.80 -17.40 -8.28
CA SER A 547 24.45 -16.16 -8.70
C SER A 547 23.91 -14.90 -8.01
N ILE A 548 22.77 -15.01 -7.34
CA ILE A 548 22.09 -13.88 -6.70
C ILE A 548 22.51 -13.74 -5.25
N ASN A 549 22.89 -12.52 -4.88
CA ASN A 549 23.19 -12.19 -3.50
C ASN A 549 21.90 -11.85 -2.73
N LEU A 550 21.13 -12.89 -2.40
CA LEU A 550 19.98 -12.81 -1.50
C LEU A 550 20.34 -13.47 -0.17
N THR A 551 20.02 -12.77 0.92
CA THR A 551 20.33 -13.18 2.29
C THR A 551 19.05 -13.24 3.13
N PHE A 552 19.01 -14.08 4.17
CA PHE A 552 17.92 -14.11 5.14
C PHE A 552 17.77 -12.75 5.83
N HIS A 553 18.89 -12.07 6.12
CA HIS A 553 18.87 -10.73 6.69
C HIS A 553 18.13 -9.72 5.80
N ASP A 554 18.39 -9.74 4.48
CA ASP A 554 17.77 -8.84 3.52
C ASP A 554 16.26 -9.08 3.44
N VAL A 555 15.83 -10.35 3.32
CA VAL A 555 14.41 -10.71 3.24
C VAL A 555 13.69 -10.33 4.53
N TYR A 556 14.23 -10.72 5.69
CA TYR A 556 13.64 -10.40 6.98
C TYR A 556 13.52 -8.89 7.21
N SER A 557 14.59 -8.14 6.92
CA SER A 557 14.59 -6.69 7.11
C SER A 557 13.70 -5.98 6.09
N GLY A 558 13.59 -6.49 4.86
CA GLY A 558 12.68 -6.00 3.84
C GLY A 558 11.21 -6.16 4.23
N CYS A 559 10.82 -7.36 4.68
CA CYS A 559 9.46 -7.62 5.16
C CYS A 559 9.13 -6.78 6.40
N LYS A 560 10.07 -6.63 7.35
CA LYS A 560 9.90 -5.76 8.53
C LYS A 560 9.70 -4.28 8.16
N GLN A 561 10.25 -3.83 7.03
CA GLN A 561 10.07 -2.48 6.50
C GLN A 561 8.81 -2.34 5.61
N ASN A 562 7.92 -3.34 5.62
CA ASN A 562 6.71 -3.39 4.80
C ASN A 562 7.01 -3.30 3.29
N LYS A 563 8.14 -3.83 2.84
CA LYS A 563 8.45 -3.94 1.40
C LYS A 563 7.67 -5.11 0.80
N GLY A 564 7.10 -4.90 -0.37
CA GLY A 564 6.45 -5.97 -1.13
C GLY A 564 7.43 -7.07 -1.55
N ILE A 565 6.90 -8.26 -1.84
CA ILE A 565 7.68 -9.47 -2.14
C ILE A 565 8.67 -9.27 -3.31
N TYR A 566 8.29 -8.45 -4.30
CA TYR A 566 9.15 -8.08 -5.43
C TYR A 566 10.49 -7.50 -4.98
N SER A 567 10.45 -6.52 -4.05
CA SER A 567 11.65 -5.87 -3.53
C SER A 567 12.35 -6.71 -2.46
N ALA A 568 11.59 -7.40 -1.60
CA ALA A 568 12.16 -8.20 -0.52
C ALA A 568 12.97 -9.41 -1.02
N LEU A 569 12.50 -10.07 -2.08
CA LEU A 569 13.20 -11.22 -2.70
C LEU A 569 14.17 -10.82 -3.83
N LYS A 570 14.36 -9.51 -4.07
CA LYS A 570 15.19 -8.96 -5.14
C LYS A 570 14.87 -9.55 -6.51
N PHE A 571 13.58 -9.61 -6.85
CA PHE A 571 13.13 -10.09 -8.16
C PHE A 571 13.61 -9.19 -9.31
N ASP A 572 14.08 -7.98 -9.04
CA ASP A 572 14.70 -7.07 -9.99
C ASP A 572 15.92 -7.66 -10.71
N HIS A 573 16.66 -8.57 -10.07
CA HIS A 573 17.78 -9.29 -10.69
C HIS A 573 17.37 -10.24 -11.82
N PHE A 574 16.11 -10.67 -11.82
CA PHE A 574 15.58 -11.51 -12.88
C PHE A 574 14.60 -10.75 -13.78
N PHE A 575 13.89 -9.77 -13.23
CA PHE A 575 12.82 -9.01 -13.91
C PHE A 575 12.92 -7.56 -13.52
N ASN A 576 13.59 -6.75 -14.33
CA ASN A 576 13.61 -5.31 -14.11
C ASN A 576 12.31 -4.68 -14.63
N ILE A 577 11.38 -4.34 -13.72
CA ILE A 577 10.12 -3.68 -14.11
C ILE A 577 10.38 -2.36 -14.86
N SER A 578 11.49 -1.68 -14.55
CA SER A 578 11.86 -0.41 -15.19
C SER A 578 12.18 -0.58 -16.68
N GLU A 579 12.75 -1.72 -17.10
CA GLU A 579 12.99 -1.99 -18.52
C GLU A 579 11.68 -2.19 -19.29
N ILE A 580 10.66 -2.72 -18.63
CA ILE A 580 9.30 -2.87 -19.19
C ILE A 580 8.59 -1.53 -19.23
N LEU A 581 8.73 -0.68 -18.22
CA LEU A 581 8.14 0.65 -18.27
C LEU A 581 8.83 1.54 -19.33
N ASN A 582 10.05 1.15 -19.75
CA ASN A 582 10.80 1.76 -20.83
C ASN A 582 10.54 1.08 -22.20
N ILE A 583 9.31 0.60 -22.40
CA ILE A 583 8.81 0.02 -23.66
C ILE A 583 9.07 1.02 -24.81
N PRO A 584 9.87 0.65 -25.84
CA PRO A 584 10.05 1.45 -27.06
C PRO A 584 8.72 1.83 -27.71
N GLU A 585 7.68 1.02 -27.54
CA GLU A 585 6.34 1.28 -28.05
C GLU A 585 5.65 2.49 -27.38
N VAL A 586 6.01 2.89 -26.15
CA VAL A 586 5.53 4.15 -25.54
C VAL A 586 6.14 5.35 -26.28
N SER A 587 7.41 5.25 -26.68
CA SER A 587 8.03 6.26 -27.54
C SER A 587 7.49 6.21 -28.98
N GLN A 588 7.05 5.04 -29.48
CA GLN A 588 6.29 4.96 -30.74
C GLN A 588 4.95 5.68 -30.64
N LEU A 589 4.26 5.64 -29.49
CA LEU A 589 3.03 6.39 -29.28
C LEU A 589 3.23 7.89 -29.49
N HIS A 590 4.36 8.45 -29.02
CA HIS A 590 4.74 9.84 -29.27
C HIS A 590 4.93 10.13 -30.77
N VAL A 591 5.59 9.23 -31.51
CA VAL A 591 5.76 9.35 -32.97
C VAL A 591 4.40 9.30 -33.68
N VAL A 592 3.47 8.45 -33.25
CA VAL A 592 2.13 8.36 -33.83
C VAL A 592 1.32 9.63 -33.54
N PHE A 593 1.43 10.22 -32.34
CA PHE A 593 0.83 11.52 -32.03
C PHE A 593 1.39 12.65 -32.91
N LEU A 594 2.69 12.65 -33.21
CA LEU A 594 3.28 13.61 -34.16
C LEU A 594 2.76 13.44 -35.59
N LYS A 595 2.48 12.20 -36.02
CA LYS A 595 1.80 11.95 -37.31
C LYS A 595 0.37 12.51 -37.30
N LEU A 596 -0.36 12.34 -36.20
CA LEU A 596 -1.71 12.89 -36.04
C LEU A 596 -1.69 14.42 -36.14
N GLN A 597 -0.75 15.07 -35.46
CA GLN A 597 -0.60 16.52 -35.52
C GLN A 597 -0.26 17.01 -36.95
N ARG A 598 0.57 16.26 -37.69
CA ARG A 598 0.88 16.57 -39.09
C ARG A 598 -0.34 16.41 -40.01
N ALA A 599 -1.08 15.31 -39.87
CA ALA A 599 -2.30 15.07 -40.64
C ALA A 599 -3.36 16.16 -40.38
N LEU A 600 -3.50 16.62 -39.14
CA LEU A 600 -4.41 17.71 -38.79
C LEU A 600 -3.96 19.08 -39.31
N LYS A 601 -2.66 19.28 -39.56
CA LYS A 601 -2.11 20.52 -40.11
C LYS A 601 -2.18 20.57 -41.65
N SER A 602 -2.39 19.43 -42.31
CA SER A 602 -2.61 19.36 -43.76
C SER A 602 -4.07 19.58 -44.17
N LEU A 603 -5.00 19.54 -43.22
CA LEU A 603 -6.34 20.13 -43.35
C LEU A 603 -6.26 21.64 -43.15
#